data_AF-A0A1A2S8E0-F1
#
_entry.id   AF-A0A1A2S8E0-F1
#
_cell.length_a   1.000
_cell.length_b   1.000
_cell.length_c   1.000
_cell.angle_alpha   90.00
_cell.angle_beta   90.00
_cell.angle_gamma   90.00
#
_symmetry.space_group_name_H-M   'P 1'
#
loop_
_entity.id
_entity.type
_entity.pdbx_description
1 polymer ?
#
loop_
_entity_poly.entity_id
_entity_poly.type
_entity_poly.pdbx_seq_one_letter_code
_entity_poly.pdbx_strand_id
1 'polypeptide(L)'
;MEASSHEAVEAARTAPPNKVDAMSPPPVRVDFRDRTEHAIRVNVDHDESFVRPRHWDYIDYDEYHRPRFFNPTASEMSFRYFYGGDYRTVVVPVGGNVVLDAAIAGVYPITVVAGDVISAATFIGGAFIPPDGWVGPPPDDWAPYQPVVYDSVPVDFVNADGQTALVDRVTMVGHDDSLPQGQRDVFTINDSTLARGQVTPAPDGGPPQVKVQQTQPLPGVSPWNDGKQYVNTQVTPLAASHRNLVPWIICGLAAVLAALSGIAAWVWKHPRGAHGYAATANAPTETFDPIPPTNWMYDGADADRTGRAWSETANWRRPPAS
;
A
#
# COMPACT_ATOMS: atom_id res chain seq x y z
N MET A 1 12.85 -9.40 3.25
CA MET A 1 13.38 -8.79 2.01
C MET A 1 14.77 -8.22 2.24
N GLU A 2 15.82 -8.90 1.75
CA GLU A 2 17.06 -8.17 1.45
C GLU A 2 16.68 -7.24 0.30
N ALA A 3 16.68 -5.93 0.53
CA ALA A 3 16.41 -4.98 -0.55
C ALA A 3 17.39 -5.31 -1.68
N SER A 4 16.90 -5.60 -2.89
CA SER A 4 17.78 -5.84 -4.03
C SER A 4 18.77 -4.69 -4.08
N SER A 5 20.06 -5.01 -4.23
CA SER A 5 21.11 -3.98 -4.21
C SER A 5 20.76 -2.88 -5.21
N HIS A 6 21.05 -1.62 -4.86
CA HIS A 6 20.78 -0.49 -5.75
C HIS A 6 21.37 -0.72 -7.15
N GLU A 7 22.55 -1.35 -7.21
CA GLU A 7 23.19 -1.76 -8.47
C GLU A 7 22.35 -2.75 -9.28
N ALA A 8 21.79 -3.80 -8.66
CA ALA A 8 20.93 -4.77 -9.34
C ALA A 8 19.64 -4.12 -9.88
N VAL A 9 19.10 -3.14 -9.15
CA VAL A 9 17.92 -2.38 -9.58
C VAL A 9 18.23 -1.55 -10.81
N GLU A 10 19.30 -0.77 -10.80
CA GLU A 10 19.67 0.08 -11.93
C GLU A 10 20.14 -0.75 -13.14
N ALA A 11 20.82 -1.87 -12.92
CA ALA A 11 21.16 -2.82 -13.99
C ALA A 11 19.90 -3.37 -14.66
N ALA A 12 18.90 -3.82 -13.89
CA ALA A 12 17.63 -4.27 -14.44
C ALA A 12 16.87 -3.14 -15.14
N ARG A 13 16.89 -1.92 -14.58
CA ARG A 13 16.25 -0.73 -15.16
C ARG A 13 16.81 -0.36 -16.52
N THR A 14 18.11 -0.51 -16.71
CA THR A 14 18.82 -0.11 -17.93
C THR A 14 19.04 -1.24 -18.93
N ALA A 15 18.70 -2.48 -18.57
CA ALA A 15 18.75 -3.61 -19.48
C ALA A 15 17.93 -3.36 -20.78
N PRO A 16 18.32 -3.95 -21.92
CA PRO A 16 17.55 -3.84 -23.15
C PRO A 16 16.09 -4.31 -22.95
N PRO A 17 15.08 -3.45 -23.21
CA PRO A 17 13.70 -3.81 -22.98
C PRO A 17 13.21 -4.85 -23.97
N ASN A 18 12.55 -5.88 -23.46
CA ASN A 18 11.73 -6.77 -24.28
C ASN A 18 10.30 -6.21 -24.37
N LYS A 19 9.83 -5.95 -25.59
CA LYS A 19 8.46 -5.46 -25.80
C LYS A 19 7.47 -6.63 -25.76
N VAL A 20 6.38 -6.47 -25.03
CA VAL A 20 5.36 -7.49 -24.86
C VAL A 20 3.97 -6.87 -25.03
N ASP A 21 3.13 -7.49 -25.86
CA ASP A 21 1.70 -7.16 -25.91
C ASP A 21 1.03 -7.53 -24.58
N ALA A 22 0.40 -6.54 -23.92
CA ALA A 22 -0.31 -6.74 -22.66
C ALA A 22 -1.43 -7.78 -22.78
N MET A 23 -2.10 -7.83 -23.93
CA MET A 23 -3.27 -8.67 -24.18
C MET A 23 -2.87 -10.09 -24.60
N SER A 24 -1.69 -10.27 -25.18
CA SER A 24 -1.21 -11.55 -25.71
C SER A 24 0.27 -11.81 -25.36
N PRO A 25 0.62 -11.88 -24.05
CA PRO A 25 2.01 -12.13 -23.67
C PRO A 25 2.47 -13.53 -24.13
N PRO A 26 3.78 -13.74 -24.32
CA PRO A 26 4.32 -15.06 -24.65
C PRO A 26 3.88 -16.13 -23.64
N PRO A 27 3.64 -17.38 -24.09
CA PRO A 27 3.20 -18.44 -23.21
C PRO A 27 4.25 -18.75 -22.14
N VAL A 28 3.80 -18.88 -20.90
CA VAL A 28 4.65 -19.21 -19.76
C VAL A 28 4.80 -20.72 -19.64
N ARG A 29 6.02 -21.21 -19.45
CA ARG A 29 6.31 -22.66 -19.35
C ARG A 29 5.88 -23.29 -18.03
N VAL A 30 5.80 -22.49 -16.97
CA VAL A 30 5.44 -22.93 -15.62
C VAL A 30 4.14 -22.23 -15.23
N ASP A 31 3.19 -22.97 -14.65
CA ASP A 31 1.93 -22.39 -14.19
C ASP A 31 2.20 -21.32 -13.11
N PHE A 32 1.56 -20.17 -13.26
CA PHE A 32 1.65 -19.07 -12.30
C PHE A 32 1.16 -19.48 -10.91
N ARG A 33 0.13 -20.34 -10.85
CA ARG A 33 -0.40 -20.89 -9.60
C ARG A 33 0.66 -21.68 -8.86
N ASP A 34 1.37 -22.57 -9.54
CA ASP A 34 2.43 -23.38 -8.93
C ASP A 34 3.55 -22.49 -8.38
N ARG A 35 3.94 -21.45 -9.13
CA ARG A 35 4.92 -20.44 -8.66
C ARG A 35 4.43 -19.72 -7.41
N THR A 36 3.15 -19.33 -7.38
CA THR A 36 2.55 -18.63 -6.24
C THR A 36 2.48 -19.54 -5.00
N GLU A 37 1.99 -20.77 -5.14
CA GLU A 37 1.90 -21.72 -4.03
C GLU A 37 3.29 -22.08 -3.47
N HIS A 38 4.31 -22.15 -4.33
CA HIS A 38 5.69 -22.28 -3.91
C HIS A 38 6.15 -21.06 -3.11
N ALA A 39 6.00 -19.85 -3.68
CA ALA A 39 6.42 -18.61 -3.03
C ALA A 39 5.73 -18.42 -1.67
N ILE A 40 4.41 -18.64 -1.58
CA ILE A 40 3.66 -18.55 -0.31
C ILE A 40 4.26 -19.48 0.76
N ARG A 41 4.66 -20.70 0.38
CA ARG A 41 5.20 -21.70 1.30
C ARG A 41 6.60 -21.36 1.82
N VAL A 42 7.44 -20.78 0.97
CA VAL A 42 8.86 -20.52 1.28
C VAL A 42 9.13 -19.07 1.66
N ASN A 43 8.16 -18.17 1.48
CA ASN A 43 8.29 -16.76 1.81
C ASN A 43 8.60 -16.59 3.30
N VAL A 44 9.63 -15.82 3.62
CA VAL A 44 10.04 -15.51 4.99
C VAL A 44 9.14 -14.48 5.69
N ASP A 45 8.32 -13.75 4.93
CA ASP A 45 7.39 -12.72 5.39
C ASP A 45 5.92 -13.22 5.45
N HIS A 46 5.68 -14.46 5.90
CA HIS A 46 4.33 -14.95 6.21
C HIS A 46 4.14 -15.14 7.72
N ASP A 47 2.94 -14.84 8.20
CA ASP A 47 2.44 -15.36 9.48
C ASP A 47 1.69 -16.66 9.15
N GLU A 48 1.67 -17.65 10.04
CA GLU A 48 1.32 -19.07 9.80
C GLU A 48 -0.05 -19.33 9.11
N SER A 49 -0.85 -18.28 8.88
CA SER A 49 -2.15 -18.31 8.21
C SER A 49 -2.40 -17.19 7.18
N PHE A 50 -1.48 -16.24 6.96
CA PHE A 50 -1.73 -15.03 6.16
C PHE A 50 -0.55 -14.59 5.28
N VAL A 51 -0.83 -14.36 3.98
CA VAL A 51 0.12 -13.76 3.04
C VAL A 51 0.05 -12.24 3.12
N ARG A 52 1.18 -11.58 3.40
CA ARG A 52 1.28 -10.12 3.46
C ARG A 52 2.19 -9.63 2.32
N PRO A 53 1.68 -9.51 1.09
CA PRO A 53 2.52 -9.06 -0.01
C PRO A 53 2.95 -7.62 0.26
N ARG A 54 4.25 -7.36 0.12
CA ARG A 54 4.76 -5.98 0.12
C ARG A 54 4.38 -5.32 -1.20
N HIS A 55 4.35 -3.98 -1.22
CA HIS A 55 4.26 -3.26 -2.48
C HIS A 55 5.50 -3.52 -3.33
N TRP A 56 5.31 -3.73 -4.63
CA TRP A 56 6.41 -3.91 -5.58
C TRP A 56 6.77 -2.58 -6.24
N ASP A 57 7.92 -2.01 -5.87
CA ASP A 57 8.33 -0.66 -6.29
C ASP A 57 8.95 -0.60 -7.70
N TYR A 58 9.26 -1.74 -8.34
CA TYR A 58 10.07 -1.78 -9.55
C TYR A 58 9.21 -1.77 -10.83
N ILE A 59 8.40 -0.72 -10.95
CA ILE A 59 7.59 -0.39 -12.13
C ILE A 59 7.83 1.07 -12.51
N ASP A 60 8.24 1.31 -13.76
CA ASP A 60 8.30 2.67 -14.33
C ASP A 60 7.42 2.75 -15.60
N TYR A 61 7.59 3.85 -16.33
CA TYR A 61 6.99 4.10 -17.62
C TYR A 61 8.05 4.58 -18.61
N ASP A 62 7.90 4.23 -19.88
CA ASP A 62 8.71 4.84 -20.95
C ASP A 62 8.14 6.18 -21.42
N GLU A 63 8.75 6.78 -22.45
CA GLU A 63 8.31 8.06 -23.02
C GLU A 63 6.87 8.04 -23.57
N TYR A 64 6.35 6.86 -23.91
CA TYR A 64 4.98 6.65 -24.42
C TYR A 64 4.00 6.21 -23.32
N HIS A 65 4.43 6.33 -22.06
CA HIS A 65 3.72 5.85 -20.87
C HIS A 65 3.36 4.36 -20.91
N ARG A 66 4.19 3.53 -21.54
CA ARG A 66 4.07 2.07 -21.45
C ARG A 66 4.67 1.58 -20.13
N PRO A 67 3.96 0.76 -19.35
CA PRO A 67 4.50 0.18 -18.13
C PRO A 67 5.80 -0.59 -18.40
N ARG A 68 6.79 -0.39 -17.54
CA ARG A 68 8.07 -1.08 -17.55
C ARG A 68 8.21 -1.91 -16.29
N PHE A 69 8.33 -3.22 -16.42
CA PHE A 69 8.55 -4.12 -15.29
C PHE A 69 10.02 -4.52 -15.23
N PHE A 70 10.67 -4.29 -14.10
CA PHE A 70 12.07 -4.66 -13.87
C PHE A 70 12.17 -5.84 -12.92
N ASN A 71 13.14 -6.71 -13.15
CA ASN A 71 13.44 -7.81 -12.25
C ASN A 71 14.86 -7.68 -11.66
N PRO A 72 15.00 -7.08 -10.47
CA PRO A 72 16.29 -6.95 -9.79
C PRO A 72 16.63 -8.19 -8.92
N THR A 73 15.89 -9.29 -9.05
CA THR A 73 16.09 -10.49 -8.25
C THR A 73 16.94 -11.52 -9.00
N ALA A 74 17.44 -12.53 -8.29
CA ALA A 74 18.19 -13.64 -8.87
C ALA A 74 17.30 -14.75 -9.45
N SER A 75 15.97 -14.59 -9.43
CA SER A 75 15.01 -15.56 -9.96
C SER A 75 14.19 -14.93 -11.08
N GLU A 76 13.67 -15.74 -12.02
CA GLU A 76 12.68 -15.23 -12.97
C GLU A 76 11.44 -14.71 -12.25
N MET A 77 10.92 -13.58 -12.71
CA MET A 77 9.77 -12.93 -12.09
C MET A 77 8.55 -13.02 -12.96
N SER A 78 7.42 -13.39 -12.37
CA SER A 78 6.12 -13.45 -13.03
C SER A 78 5.20 -12.37 -12.49
N PHE A 79 4.58 -11.63 -13.40
CA PHE A 79 3.60 -10.60 -13.10
C PHE A 79 2.25 -11.05 -13.66
N ARG A 80 1.25 -11.21 -12.80
CA ARG A 80 -0.12 -11.57 -13.22
C ARG A 80 -1.06 -10.40 -13.04
N TYR A 81 -1.86 -10.13 -14.06
CA TYR A 81 -2.84 -9.05 -14.10
C TYR A 81 -4.08 -9.45 -14.88
N PHE A 82 -5.18 -8.73 -14.70
CA PHE A 82 -6.40 -8.90 -15.49
C PHE A 82 -6.46 -7.81 -16.57
N TYR A 83 -6.47 -8.19 -17.85
CA TYR A 83 -6.40 -7.24 -18.96
C TYR A 83 -7.09 -7.77 -20.20
N GLY A 84 -7.89 -6.92 -20.85
CA GLY A 84 -8.67 -7.33 -22.01
C GLY A 84 -9.67 -8.45 -21.72
N GLY A 85 -10.19 -8.51 -20.49
CA GLY A 85 -11.20 -9.49 -20.06
C GLY A 85 -10.68 -10.85 -19.60
N ASP A 86 -9.36 -11.03 -19.48
CA ASP A 86 -8.75 -12.30 -19.07
C ASP A 86 -7.50 -12.08 -18.21
N TYR A 87 -7.09 -13.11 -17.46
CA TYR A 87 -5.85 -13.08 -16.71
C TYR A 87 -4.66 -13.34 -17.63
N ARG A 88 -3.69 -12.43 -17.55
CA ARG A 88 -2.45 -12.46 -18.31
C ARG A 88 -1.29 -12.64 -17.37
N THR A 89 -0.21 -13.23 -17.87
CA THR A 89 1.02 -13.37 -17.11
C THR A 89 2.19 -13.04 -18.01
N VAL A 90 3.04 -12.12 -17.57
CA VAL A 90 4.30 -11.80 -18.23
C VAL A 90 5.45 -12.24 -17.35
N VAL A 91 6.51 -12.77 -17.97
CA VAL A 91 7.74 -13.18 -17.29
C VAL A 91 8.84 -12.21 -17.64
N VAL A 92 9.51 -11.70 -16.61
CA VAL A 92 10.70 -10.86 -16.74
C VAL A 92 11.92 -11.68 -16.31
N PRO A 93 12.91 -11.88 -17.20
CA PRO A 93 14.10 -12.66 -16.87
C PRO A 93 14.94 -11.97 -15.79
N VAL A 94 15.84 -12.72 -15.15
CA VAL A 94 16.78 -12.22 -14.14
C VAL A 94 17.56 -11.03 -14.67
N GLY A 95 17.54 -9.90 -13.95
CA GLY A 95 18.22 -8.66 -14.34
C GLY A 95 17.68 -8.01 -15.62
N GLY A 96 16.52 -8.47 -16.10
CA GLY A 96 15.89 -7.96 -17.32
C GLY A 96 14.80 -6.93 -17.04
N ASN A 97 14.28 -6.38 -18.13
CA ASN A 97 13.04 -5.61 -18.08
C ASN A 97 12.17 -5.82 -19.31
N VAL A 98 10.87 -5.64 -19.10
CA VAL A 98 9.84 -5.73 -20.13
C VAL A 98 9.11 -4.41 -20.22
N VAL A 99 8.84 -3.97 -21.45
CA VAL A 99 7.92 -2.87 -21.75
C VAL A 99 6.61 -3.48 -22.22
N LEU A 100 5.51 -3.11 -21.56
CA LEU A 100 4.19 -3.65 -21.83
C LEU A 100 3.39 -2.70 -22.72
N ASP A 101 2.94 -3.17 -23.89
CA ASP A 101 2.06 -2.41 -24.78
C ASP A 101 0.62 -2.46 -24.23
N ALA A 102 0.36 -1.66 -23.19
CA ALA A 102 -0.91 -1.61 -22.47
C ALA A 102 -1.80 -0.42 -22.90
N ALA A 103 -2.36 -0.49 -24.10
CA ALA A 103 -3.16 0.58 -24.72
C ALA A 103 -4.50 0.92 -24.02
N ILE A 104 -5.15 -0.05 -23.39
CA ILE A 104 -6.43 0.14 -22.68
C ILE A 104 -6.19 0.95 -21.39
N ALA A 105 -6.77 2.14 -21.33
CA ALA A 105 -6.73 3.03 -20.18
C ALA A 105 -7.37 2.39 -18.95
N GLY A 106 -6.71 2.52 -17.79
CA GLY A 106 -7.20 1.97 -16.54
C GLY A 106 -6.09 1.71 -15.54
N VAL A 107 -6.51 1.28 -14.36
CA VAL A 107 -5.63 0.90 -13.25
C VAL A 107 -5.65 -0.62 -13.14
N TYR A 108 -4.47 -1.24 -13.15
CA TYR A 108 -4.32 -2.68 -13.24
C TYR A 108 -3.54 -3.22 -12.03
N PRO A 109 -4.25 -3.78 -11.04
CA PRO A 109 -3.63 -4.49 -9.93
C PRO A 109 -2.87 -5.72 -10.44
N ILE A 110 -1.67 -5.95 -9.89
CA ILE A 110 -0.82 -7.09 -10.22
C ILE A 110 -0.43 -7.89 -8.98
N THR A 111 -0.26 -9.20 -9.16
CA THR A 111 0.50 -10.06 -8.26
C THR A 111 1.86 -10.36 -8.87
N VAL A 112 2.92 -10.23 -8.07
CA VAL A 112 4.32 -10.43 -8.47
C VAL A 112 4.89 -11.64 -7.71
N VAL A 113 5.54 -12.55 -8.43
CA VAL A 113 6.15 -13.75 -7.85
C VAL A 113 7.55 -13.97 -8.43
N ALA A 114 8.56 -14.17 -7.57
CA ALA A 114 9.91 -14.54 -7.98
C ALA A 114 10.63 -15.36 -6.91
N GLY A 115 10.81 -16.66 -7.11
CA GLY A 115 11.43 -17.53 -6.10
C GLY A 115 10.62 -17.54 -4.79
N ASP A 116 11.19 -16.97 -3.73
CA ASP A 116 10.57 -16.75 -2.41
C ASP A 116 9.83 -15.41 -2.28
N VAL A 117 9.94 -14.54 -3.28
CA VAL A 117 9.28 -13.24 -3.30
C VAL A 117 7.82 -13.40 -3.72
N ILE A 118 6.94 -12.82 -2.92
CA ILE A 118 5.54 -12.56 -3.28
C ILE A 118 5.18 -11.11 -2.91
N SER A 119 4.67 -10.39 -3.91
CA SER A 119 4.41 -8.96 -3.83
C SER A 119 3.15 -8.63 -4.61
N ALA A 120 2.66 -7.40 -4.43
CA ALA A 120 1.57 -6.86 -5.21
C ALA A 120 1.88 -5.41 -5.58
N ALA A 121 1.36 -4.95 -6.70
CA ALA A 121 1.49 -3.56 -7.13
C ALA A 121 0.31 -3.20 -8.03
N THR A 122 0.39 -2.01 -8.61
CA THR A 122 -0.55 -1.51 -9.60
C THR A 122 0.24 -0.86 -10.73
N PHE A 123 -0.20 -1.05 -11.98
CA PHE A 123 0.28 -0.24 -13.10
C PHE A 123 -0.88 0.48 -13.79
N ILE A 124 -0.54 1.53 -14.53
CA ILE A 124 -1.48 2.37 -15.27
C ILE A 124 -1.38 2.02 -16.75
N GLY A 125 -2.49 1.64 -17.38
CA GLY A 125 -2.57 1.49 -18.84
C GLY A 125 -2.95 2.78 -19.53
N GLY A 126 -3.33 2.70 -20.80
CA GLY A 126 -3.62 3.89 -21.61
C GLY A 126 -2.39 4.44 -22.31
N ALA A 127 -1.39 3.59 -22.52
CA ALA A 127 -0.15 3.95 -23.19
C ALA A 127 -0.40 4.28 -24.67
N PHE A 128 0.39 5.20 -25.22
CA PHE A 128 0.48 5.35 -26.67
C PHE A 128 1.30 4.20 -27.24
N ILE A 129 0.75 3.45 -28.19
CA ILE A 129 1.48 2.36 -28.85
C ILE A 129 2.02 2.90 -30.18
N PRO A 130 3.33 3.22 -30.27
CA PRO A 130 3.89 3.77 -31.49
C PRO A 130 3.79 2.75 -32.63
N PRO A 131 3.32 3.16 -33.83
CA PRO A 131 3.38 2.33 -35.02
C PRO A 131 4.81 1.87 -35.36
N ASP A 132 4.93 0.80 -36.13
CA ASP A 132 6.23 0.33 -36.59
C ASP A 132 6.99 1.43 -37.35
N GLY A 133 8.25 1.65 -36.96
CA GLY A 133 9.09 2.69 -37.55
C GLY A 133 8.78 4.12 -37.08
N TRP A 134 7.87 4.31 -36.12
CA TRP A 134 7.63 5.61 -35.50
C TRP A 134 8.88 6.13 -34.80
N VAL A 135 9.26 7.37 -35.13
CA VAL A 135 10.34 8.11 -34.48
C VAL A 135 9.78 9.48 -34.14
N GLY A 136 9.53 9.71 -32.85
CA GLY A 136 8.97 10.97 -32.37
C GLY A 136 8.23 10.79 -31.04
N PRO A 137 7.86 11.89 -30.38
CA PRO A 137 7.04 11.85 -29.17
C PRO A 137 5.64 11.29 -29.48
N PRO A 138 4.82 10.99 -28.46
CA PRO A 138 3.37 10.82 -28.66
C PRO A 138 2.75 12.04 -29.38
N PRO A 139 1.62 11.85 -30.10
CA PRO A 139 0.85 12.95 -30.68
C PRO A 139 0.46 14.01 -29.64
N ASP A 140 0.38 15.28 -30.05
CA ASP A 140 0.07 16.41 -29.15
C ASP A 140 -1.34 16.33 -28.54
N ASP A 141 -2.27 15.61 -29.18
CA ASP A 141 -3.64 15.36 -28.69
C ASP A 141 -3.75 14.13 -27.78
N TRP A 142 -2.67 13.36 -27.63
CA TRP A 142 -2.61 12.25 -26.70
C TRP A 142 -2.15 12.73 -25.31
N ALA A 143 -2.83 12.26 -24.27
CA ALA A 143 -2.45 12.49 -22.88
C ALA A 143 -2.49 11.17 -22.09
N PRO A 144 -1.57 10.98 -21.13
CA PRO A 144 -1.58 9.81 -20.28
C PRO A 144 -2.87 9.73 -19.45
N TYR A 145 -3.39 8.51 -19.28
CA TYR A 145 -4.52 8.28 -18.39
C TYR A 145 -4.17 8.69 -16.95
N GLN A 146 -5.06 9.46 -16.32
CA GLN A 146 -4.91 9.89 -14.93
C GLN A 146 -5.91 9.13 -14.06
N PRO A 147 -5.43 8.28 -13.14
CA PRO A 147 -6.32 7.55 -12.24
C PRO A 147 -6.98 8.48 -11.22
N VAL A 148 -8.17 8.10 -10.75
CA VAL A 148 -8.79 8.76 -9.60
C VAL A 148 -8.14 8.23 -8.34
N VAL A 149 -7.46 9.13 -7.62
CA VAL A 149 -6.68 8.80 -6.42
C VAL A 149 -7.16 9.65 -5.26
N TYR A 150 -7.17 9.05 -4.07
CA TYR A 150 -7.43 9.73 -2.81
C TYR A 150 -6.31 9.38 -1.83
N ASP A 151 -5.66 10.39 -1.26
CA ASP A 151 -4.57 10.19 -0.30
C ASP A 151 -5.07 10.37 1.15
N SER A 152 -4.39 9.71 2.10
CA SER A 152 -4.65 9.82 3.55
C SER A 152 -6.12 9.60 3.92
N VAL A 153 -6.68 8.48 3.48
CA VAL A 153 -8.12 8.19 3.57
C VAL A 153 -8.42 7.29 4.78
N PRO A 154 -9.38 7.67 5.65
CA PRO A 154 -9.93 6.73 6.61
C PRO A 154 -10.84 5.72 5.90
N VAL A 155 -10.50 4.44 5.99
CA VAL A 155 -11.23 3.34 5.34
C VAL A 155 -11.93 2.49 6.39
N ASP A 156 -13.25 2.38 6.27
CA ASP A 156 -14.11 1.55 7.12
C ASP A 156 -14.20 0.13 6.56
N PHE A 157 -13.68 -0.86 7.30
CA PHE A 157 -13.77 -2.28 6.95
C PHE A 157 -15.02 -2.89 7.58
N VAL A 158 -16.12 -2.83 6.84
CA VAL A 158 -17.48 -3.15 7.32
C VAL A 158 -17.56 -4.57 7.89
N ASN A 159 -16.92 -5.54 7.24
CA ASN A 159 -16.94 -6.95 7.67
C ASN A 159 -15.77 -7.31 8.61
N ALA A 160 -14.84 -6.39 8.87
CA ALA A 160 -13.78 -6.53 9.86
C ALA A 160 -14.18 -5.89 11.18
N ASP A 161 -15.35 -6.27 11.69
CA ASP A 161 -15.92 -5.75 12.95
C ASP A 161 -16.11 -4.21 12.95
N GLY A 162 -16.24 -3.59 11.76
CA GLY A 162 -16.37 -2.15 11.58
C GLY A 162 -15.12 -1.36 11.93
N GLN A 163 -13.94 -1.99 11.84
CA GLN A 163 -12.68 -1.32 12.12
C GLN A 163 -12.33 -0.31 11.04
N THR A 164 -11.91 0.88 11.44
CA THR A 164 -11.38 1.91 10.54
C THR A 164 -9.87 1.89 10.56
N ALA A 165 -9.24 1.87 9.38
CA ALA A 165 -7.81 2.08 9.23
C ALA A 165 -7.54 3.32 8.38
N LEU A 166 -6.56 4.14 8.78
CA LEU A 166 -6.04 5.19 7.93
C LEU A 166 -5.11 4.54 6.89
N VAL A 167 -5.37 4.80 5.61
CA VAL A 167 -4.54 4.29 4.51
C VAL A 167 -3.89 5.46 3.78
N ASP A 168 -2.70 5.23 3.26
CA ASP A 168 -1.93 6.26 2.57
C ASP A 168 -2.61 6.64 1.25
N ARG A 169 -3.16 5.65 0.54
CA ARG A 169 -3.76 5.85 -0.77
C ARG A 169 -4.89 4.88 -1.09
N VAL A 170 -5.93 5.40 -1.73
CA VAL A 170 -6.97 4.66 -2.43
C VAL A 170 -6.93 5.05 -3.91
N THR A 171 -6.71 4.08 -4.79
CA THR A 171 -6.68 4.29 -6.25
C THR A 171 -7.85 3.54 -6.89
N MET A 172 -8.75 4.25 -7.56
CA MET A 172 -9.92 3.64 -8.20
C MET A 172 -9.51 2.76 -9.38
N VAL A 173 -10.05 1.53 -9.42
CA VAL A 173 -9.85 0.56 -10.51
C VAL A 173 -11.03 0.55 -11.46
N GLY A 174 -12.25 0.58 -10.92
CA GLY A 174 -13.45 0.62 -11.74
C GLY A 174 -14.74 0.45 -10.94
N HIS A 175 -15.85 0.33 -11.67
CA HIS A 175 -17.18 0.09 -11.13
C HIS A 175 -17.80 -1.15 -11.81
N ASP A 176 -18.40 -2.05 -11.03
CA ASP A 176 -19.04 -3.27 -11.51
C ASP A 176 -20.47 -3.39 -10.96
N ASP A 177 -21.45 -3.04 -11.79
CA ASP A 177 -22.88 -3.12 -11.48
C ASP A 177 -23.41 -4.55 -11.28
N SER A 178 -22.64 -5.57 -11.68
CA SER A 178 -22.99 -6.97 -11.44
C SER A 178 -22.72 -7.41 -10.00
N LEU A 179 -22.01 -6.59 -9.22
CA LEU A 179 -21.75 -6.84 -7.81
C LEU A 179 -22.90 -6.36 -6.92
N PRO A 180 -23.06 -6.97 -5.72
CA PRO A 180 -24.02 -6.50 -4.74
C PRO A 180 -23.85 -5.01 -4.41
N GLN A 181 -24.95 -4.34 -4.06
CA GLN A 181 -24.90 -2.96 -3.61
C GLN A 181 -23.92 -2.81 -2.45
N GLY A 182 -23.09 -1.75 -2.50
CA GLY A 182 -22.01 -1.53 -1.54
C GLY A 182 -20.71 -2.30 -1.83
N GLN A 183 -20.63 -3.09 -2.92
CA GLN A 183 -19.41 -3.75 -3.41
C GLN A 183 -19.02 -3.35 -4.83
N ARG A 184 -19.73 -2.41 -5.44
CA ARG A 184 -19.63 -2.12 -6.88
C ARG A 184 -18.37 -1.34 -7.22
N ASP A 185 -17.83 -0.57 -6.29
CA ASP A 185 -16.57 0.13 -6.52
C ASP A 185 -15.40 -0.81 -6.25
N VAL A 186 -14.52 -0.94 -7.23
CA VAL A 186 -13.28 -1.70 -7.15
C VAL A 186 -12.13 -0.70 -7.12
N PHE A 187 -11.22 -0.87 -6.17
CA PHE A 187 -10.10 0.05 -5.94
C PHE A 187 -8.93 -0.68 -5.29
N THR A 188 -7.75 -0.11 -5.34
CA THR A 188 -6.61 -0.59 -4.57
C THR A 188 -6.38 0.26 -3.34
N ILE A 189 -5.90 -0.39 -2.28
CA ILE A 189 -5.45 0.23 -1.04
C ILE A 189 -3.93 0.14 -1.03
N ASN A 190 -3.27 1.29 -0.84
CA ASN A 190 -1.81 1.44 -0.84
C ASN A 190 -1.15 0.75 -2.04
N ASP A 191 -1.81 0.83 -3.21
CA ASP A 191 -1.39 0.26 -4.49
C ASP A 191 -0.97 -1.23 -4.44
N SER A 192 -1.40 -2.00 -3.43
CA SER A 192 -0.91 -3.37 -3.18
C SER A 192 -2.00 -4.32 -2.70
N THR A 193 -3.13 -3.83 -2.20
CA THR A 193 -4.28 -4.67 -1.85
C THR A 193 -5.47 -4.31 -2.73
N LEU A 194 -6.02 -5.26 -3.47
CA LEU A 194 -7.26 -5.03 -4.21
C LEU A 194 -8.44 -5.08 -3.24
N ALA A 195 -9.37 -4.16 -3.38
CA ALA A 195 -10.55 -4.06 -2.54
C ALA A 195 -11.81 -3.81 -3.38
N ARG A 196 -12.95 -4.20 -2.82
CA ARG A 196 -14.25 -3.85 -3.35
C ARG A 196 -15.19 -3.38 -2.26
N GLY A 197 -16.02 -2.41 -2.59
CA GLY A 197 -16.74 -1.64 -1.61
C GLY A 197 -17.58 -0.53 -2.20
N GLN A 198 -17.66 0.58 -1.46
CA GLN A 198 -18.29 1.81 -1.88
C GLN A 198 -17.36 2.99 -1.59
N VAL A 199 -17.16 3.84 -2.59
CA VAL A 199 -16.41 5.08 -2.49
C VAL A 199 -17.35 6.24 -2.77
N THR A 200 -17.62 7.04 -1.75
CA THR A 200 -18.46 8.24 -1.88
C THR A 200 -17.56 9.47 -1.80
N PRO A 201 -17.35 10.19 -2.91
CA PRO A 201 -16.60 11.45 -2.91
C PRO A 201 -17.24 12.47 -1.95
N ALA A 202 -16.42 13.26 -1.26
CA ALA A 202 -16.96 14.34 -0.44
C ALA A 202 -17.47 15.50 -1.32
N PRO A 203 -18.55 16.20 -0.92
CA PRO A 203 -19.15 17.30 -1.70
C PRO A 203 -18.20 18.46 -2.03
N ASP A 204 -17.12 18.67 -1.26
CA ASP A 204 -16.25 19.85 -1.35
C ASP A 204 -14.75 19.50 -1.51
N GLY A 205 -14.44 18.31 -2.04
CA GLY A 205 -13.04 17.86 -2.19
C GLY A 205 -12.37 17.43 -0.87
N GLY A 206 -13.15 17.27 0.20
CA GLY A 206 -12.72 16.59 1.42
C GLY A 206 -12.41 15.09 1.19
N PRO A 207 -11.87 14.39 2.21
CA PRO A 207 -11.55 12.98 2.07
C PRO A 207 -12.82 12.17 1.74
N PRO A 208 -12.76 11.22 0.81
CA PRO A 208 -13.93 10.41 0.46
C PRO A 208 -14.34 9.54 1.65
N GLN A 209 -15.61 9.18 1.71
CA GLN A 209 -16.05 8.08 2.55
C GLN A 209 -15.78 6.77 1.80
N VAL A 210 -14.88 5.94 2.34
CA VAL A 210 -14.56 4.63 1.77
C VAL A 210 -15.02 3.53 2.72
N LYS A 211 -15.90 2.66 2.21
CA LYS A 211 -16.37 1.46 2.90
C LYS A 211 -15.90 0.23 2.13
N VAL A 212 -15.05 -0.57 2.76
CA VAL A 212 -14.55 -1.83 2.22
C VAL A 212 -15.43 -2.96 2.71
N GLN A 213 -15.92 -3.77 1.76
CA GLN A 213 -16.64 -5.00 2.07
C GLN A 213 -15.71 -6.20 2.00
N GLN A 214 -14.83 -6.23 1.01
CA GLN A 214 -13.91 -7.34 0.81
C GLN A 214 -12.55 -6.86 0.28
N THR A 215 -11.51 -7.62 0.63
CA THR A 215 -10.16 -7.41 0.12
C THR A 215 -9.61 -8.67 -0.52
N GLN A 216 -8.61 -8.49 -1.37
CA GLN A 216 -7.85 -9.54 -2.04
C GLN A 216 -6.37 -9.12 -1.98
N PRO A 217 -5.59 -9.64 -1.01
CA PRO A 217 -4.18 -9.26 -0.82
C PRO A 217 -3.29 -9.55 -2.04
N LEU A 218 -3.55 -10.64 -2.76
CA LEU A 218 -2.88 -10.98 -4.01
C LEU A 218 -3.88 -10.83 -5.16
N PRO A 219 -3.90 -9.67 -5.85
CA PRO A 219 -4.88 -9.41 -6.88
C PRO A 219 -4.94 -10.51 -7.95
N GLY A 220 -6.13 -11.07 -8.15
CA GLY A 220 -6.39 -12.13 -9.11
C GLY A 220 -5.90 -13.53 -8.74
N VAL A 221 -5.38 -13.73 -7.52
CA VAL A 221 -4.75 -14.98 -7.11
C VAL A 221 -5.29 -15.49 -5.77
N SER A 222 -5.28 -14.64 -4.73
CA SER A 222 -5.86 -15.02 -3.44
C SER A 222 -7.39 -14.98 -3.49
N PRO A 223 -8.11 -15.73 -2.65
CA PRO A 223 -9.55 -15.51 -2.51
C PRO A 223 -9.86 -14.11 -1.98
N TRP A 224 -11.07 -13.63 -2.24
CA TRP A 224 -11.62 -12.47 -1.56
C TRP A 224 -11.91 -12.81 -0.09
N ASN A 225 -11.52 -11.94 0.84
CA ASN A 225 -11.76 -12.07 2.27
C ASN A 225 -12.50 -10.82 2.81
N ASP A 226 -12.85 -10.82 4.09
CA ASP A 226 -13.60 -9.75 4.78
C ASP A 226 -12.78 -8.51 5.16
N GLY A 227 -11.48 -8.49 4.84
CA GLY A 227 -10.57 -7.41 5.20
C GLY A 227 -9.97 -7.49 6.61
N LYS A 228 -10.36 -8.47 7.45
CA LYS A 228 -9.78 -8.64 8.80
C LYS A 228 -8.28 -8.86 8.75
N GLN A 229 -7.83 -9.59 7.75
CA GLN A 229 -6.41 -9.79 7.50
C GLN A 229 -5.71 -8.44 7.33
N TYR A 230 -6.17 -7.58 6.42
CA TYR A 230 -5.57 -6.27 6.18
C TYR A 230 -5.45 -5.47 7.50
N VAL A 231 -6.53 -5.36 8.26
CA VAL A 231 -6.53 -4.59 9.52
C VAL A 231 -5.56 -5.18 10.55
N ASN A 232 -5.58 -6.49 10.75
CA ASN A 232 -4.63 -7.17 11.66
C ASN A 232 -3.17 -6.95 11.24
N THR A 233 -2.92 -6.82 9.93
CA THR A 233 -1.57 -6.62 9.40
C THR A 233 -1.08 -5.19 9.55
N GLN A 234 -1.96 -4.20 9.49
CA GLN A 234 -1.65 -2.80 9.77
C GLN A 234 -1.29 -2.58 11.24
N VAL A 235 -1.95 -3.30 12.16
CA VAL A 235 -1.72 -3.20 13.61
C VAL A 235 -0.46 -3.96 14.05
N THR A 236 -0.06 -4.99 13.31
CA THR A 236 1.14 -5.79 13.61
C THR A 236 2.19 -5.56 12.52
N PRO A 237 3.11 -4.59 12.68
CA PRO A 237 4.25 -4.44 11.78
C PRO A 237 5.00 -5.78 11.70
N LEU A 238 5.49 -6.15 10.52
CA LEU A 238 6.49 -7.22 10.40
C LEU A 238 7.57 -6.93 11.43
N ALA A 239 7.89 -7.93 12.27
CA ALA A 239 9.07 -7.84 13.11
C ALA A 239 10.23 -7.50 12.16
N ALA A 240 10.74 -6.26 12.27
CA ALA A 240 11.85 -5.83 11.45
C ALA A 240 12.92 -6.91 11.58
N SER A 241 13.34 -7.48 10.43
CA SER A 241 14.42 -8.46 10.38
C SER A 241 15.48 -8.01 11.37
N HIS A 242 15.68 -8.81 12.43
CA HIS A 242 16.51 -8.42 13.56
C HIS A 242 17.94 -8.23 13.04
N ARG A 243 18.29 -6.99 12.67
CA ARG A 243 19.65 -6.51 12.88
C ARG A 243 19.83 -6.70 14.38
N ASN A 244 20.66 -7.68 14.77
CA ASN A 244 20.95 -7.99 16.17
C ASN A 244 21.49 -6.71 16.85
N LEU A 245 20.56 -5.90 17.37
CA LEU A 245 20.78 -4.68 18.14
C LEU A 245 20.95 -5.01 19.63
N VAL A 246 20.78 -6.28 20.01
CA VAL A 246 21.04 -6.81 21.36
C VAL A 246 22.42 -6.36 21.90
N PRO A 247 23.53 -6.38 21.13
CA PRO A 247 24.81 -5.86 21.62
C PRO A 247 24.78 -4.36 21.91
N TRP A 248 24.06 -3.58 21.10
CA TRP A 248 23.93 -2.12 21.27
C TRP A 248 23.03 -1.74 22.43
N ILE A 249 21.95 -2.50 22.65
CA ILE A 249 21.05 -2.31 23.79
C ILE A 249 21.76 -2.67 25.10
N ILE A 250 22.52 -3.77 25.13
CA ILE A 250 23.32 -4.14 26.32
C ILE A 250 24.40 -3.09 26.59
N CYS A 251 25.12 -2.61 25.57
CA CYS A 251 26.10 -1.53 25.74
C CYS A 251 25.45 -0.22 26.21
N GLY A 252 24.29 0.15 25.67
CA GLY A 252 23.55 1.33 26.09
C GLY A 252 23.08 1.24 27.55
N LEU A 253 22.54 0.09 27.96
CA LEU A 253 22.09 -0.12 29.34
C LEU A 253 23.24 -0.12 30.34
N ALA A 254 24.39 -0.71 29.98
CA ALA A 254 25.59 -0.72 30.81
C ALA A 254 26.15 0.70 30.99
N ALA A 255 26.17 1.53 29.95
CA ALA A 255 26.61 2.92 30.04
C ALA A 255 25.73 3.77 30.95
N VAL A 256 24.40 3.58 30.89
CA VAL A 256 23.44 4.28 31.77
C VAL A 256 23.62 3.86 33.24
N LEU A 257 23.77 2.55 33.51
CA LEU A 257 23.99 2.05 34.87
C LEU A 257 25.34 2.53 35.44
N ALA A 258 26.39 2.59 34.63
CA ALA A 258 27.67 3.14 35.04
C ALA A 258 27.56 4.64 35.38
N ALA A 259 26.85 5.43 34.57
CA ALA A 259 26.63 6.85 34.83
C ALA A 259 25.83 7.08 36.12
N LEU A 260 24.76 6.31 36.36
CA LEU A 260 23.96 6.39 37.58
C LEU A 260 24.78 6.02 38.83
N SER A 261 25.64 5.00 38.73
CA SER A 261 26.55 4.65 39.83
C SER A 261 27.59 5.75 40.13
N GLY A 262 28.09 6.43 39.10
CA GLY A 262 28.98 7.57 39.25
C GLY A 262 28.32 8.77 39.93
N ILE A 263 27.05 9.07 39.59
CA ILE A 263 26.27 10.14 40.21
C ILE A 263 25.99 9.83 41.68
N ALA A 264 25.58 8.59 42.01
CA ALA A 264 25.35 8.18 43.39
C ALA A 264 26.63 8.27 44.24
N ALA A 265 27.77 7.83 43.69
CA ALA A 265 29.06 7.96 44.36
C ALA A 265 29.48 9.42 44.57
N TRP A 266 29.21 10.30 43.60
CA TRP A 266 29.51 11.73 43.70
C TRP A 266 28.68 12.44 44.77
N VAL A 267 27.37 12.15 44.84
CA VAL A 267 26.47 12.70 45.87
C VAL A 267 26.90 12.26 47.27
N TRP A 268 27.33 11.00 47.42
CA TRP A 268 27.79 10.49 48.71
C TRP A 268 29.14 11.08 49.15
N LYS A 269 29.99 11.45 48.18
CA LYS A 269 31.30 12.08 48.43
C LYS A 269 31.22 13.60 48.65
N HIS A 270 30.10 14.23 48.29
CA HIS A 270 29.84 15.67 48.49
C HIS A 270 28.48 15.94 49.18
N PRO A 271 28.29 15.56 50.45
CA PRO A 271 27.13 15.99 51.21
C PRO A 271 27.17 17.51 51.41
N ARG A 272 26.21 18.23 50.82
CA ARG A 272 26.05 19.66 51.06
C ARG A 272 25.64 19.88 52.52
N GLY A 273 26.42 20.73 53.21
CA GLY A 273 26.23 21.09 54.60
C GLY A 273 24.88 21.76 54.87
N ALA A 274 24.42 21.56 56.11
CA ALA A 274 23.16 22.02 56.65
C ALA A 274 23.14 23.52 56.98
N HIS A 275 22.05 24.18 56.64
CA HIS A 275 21.44 25.31 57.36
C HIS A 275 19.93 25.03 57.29
N GLY A 276 19.08 25.09 58.31
CA GLY A 276 19.12 25.63 59.67
C GLY A 276 17.64 25.91 60.00
N TYR A 277 17.14 25.34 61.10
CA TYR A 277 15.73 25.35 61.52
C TYR A 277 15.13 26.75 61.73
N ALA A 278 13.83 26.90 61.44
CA ALA A 278 12.87 27.57 62.34
C ALA A 278 11.42 27.23 61.94
N ALA A 279 10.68 26.66 62.90
CA ALA A 279 9.24 26.43 62.84
C ALA A 279 8.51 27.60 63.51
N THR A 280 7.37 28.02 62.96
CA THR A 280 6.23 28.54 63.74
C THR A 280 4.93 28.32 62.97
N ALA A 281 3.94 27.82 63.70
CA ALA A 281 2.57 27.55 63.29
C ALA A 281 1.78 28.82 62.90
N ASN A 282 0.82 28.68 61.99
CA ASN A 282 -0.57 29.14 62.14
C ASN A 282 -1.38 28.74 60.88
N ALA A 283 -2.49 28.02 61.08
CA ALA A 283 -3.60 27.93 60.12
C ALA A 283 -4.47 29.20 60.26
N PRO A 284 -5.27 29.61 59.25
CA PRO A 284 -6.57 28.95 59.04
C PRO A 284 -7.08 28.87 57.58
N THR A 285 -8.10 28.02 57.42
CA THR A 285 -9.16 27.92 56.39
C THR A 285 -9.31 29.01 55.33
N GLU A 286 -9.54 28.61 54.07
CA GLU A 286 -10.56 29.13 53.13
C GLU A 286 -10.63 28.19 51.89
N THR A 287 -11.72 27.43 51.69
CA THR A 287 -12.94 27.71 50.88
C THR A 287 -12.83 27.22 49.43
N PHE A 288 -13.73 26.31 49.08
CA PHE A 288 -13.99 25.80 47.74
C PHE A 288 -14.60 26.90 46.86
N ASP A 289 -14.25 26.93 45.56
CA ASP A 289 -15.21 27.21 44.50
C ASP A 289 -14.81 26.53 43.16
N PRO A 290 -15.77 25.90 42.44
CA PRO A 290 -15.54 25.20 41.18
C PRO A 290 -15.62 26.11 39.95
N ILE A 291 -14.86 25.76 38.90
CA ILE A 291 -14.87 26.44 37.59
C ILE A 291 -16.01 25.84 36.70
N PRO A 292 -16.85 26.66 36.03
CA PRO A 292 -17.97 26.19 35.21
C PRO A 292 -17.56 25.81 33.76
N PRO A 293 -18.39 25.03 33.04
CA PRO A 293 -18.12 24.61 31.67
C PRO A 293 -18.56 25.69 30.65
N THR A 294 -17.73 25.94 29.63
CA THR A 294 -18.10 26.76 28.47
C THR A 294 -18.56 25.89 27.31
N ASN A 295 -19.81 26.13 26.93
CA ASN A 295 -20.50 25.59 25.76
C ASN A 295 -20.04 26.30 24.49
N TRP A 296 -19.77 25.57 23.42
CA TRP A 296 -19.77 26.10 22.05
C TRP A 296 -20.69 25.23 21.19
N MET A 297 -21.95 25.66 21.12
CA MET A 297 -22.83 25.43 19.97
C MET A 297 -22.48 26.49 18.93
N TYR A 298 -22.27 26.08 17.68
CA TYR A 298 -22.46 26.95 16.52
C TYR A 298 -23.43 26.25 15.57
N ASP A 299 -24.39 27.03 15.13
CA ASP A 299 -25.59 26.68 14.39
C ASP A 299 -25.55 27.43 13.05
N GLY A 300 -26.08 26.80 12.00
CA GLY A 300 -26.39 27.38 10.67
C GLY A 300 -25.20 27.69 9.75
N ALA A 301 -25.35 27.73 8.43
CA ALA A 301 -26.43 27.42 7.51
C ALA A 301 -25.81 27.40 6.08
N ASP A 302 -26.55 26.83 5.13
CA ASP A 302 -26.51 27.11 3.68
C ASP A 302 -25.24 26.83 2.86
N ALA A 303 -25.33 25.83 1.97
CA ALA A 303 -24.89 25.99 0.57
C ALA A 303 -25.55 24.93 -0.33
N ASP A 304 -26.64 25.36 -0.95
CA ASP A 304 -27.18 24.84 -2.18
C ASP A 304 -26.17 25.08 -3.33
N ARG A 305 -25.73 24.05 -4.08
CA ARG A 305 -25.50 24.11 -5.54
C ARG A 305 -24.81 22.88 -6.17
N THR A 306 -25.56 22.34 -7.13
CA THR A 306 -25.13 21.81 -8.44
C THR A 306 -24.36 20.50 -8.48
N GLY A 307 -25.10 19.45 -8.84
CA GLY A 307 -24.55 18.24 -9.41
C GLY A 307 -23.90 18.46 -10.78
N ARG A 308 -23.01 17.52 -11.10
CA ARG A 308 -22.61 17.21 -12.47
C ARG A 308 -22.47 15.70 -12.59
N ALA A 309 -23.18 15.17 -13.57
CA ALA A 309 -23.31 13.76 -13.91
C ALA A 309 -21.96 13.15 -14.31
N TRP A 310 -21.72 11.91 -13.85
CA TRP A 310 -20.72 11.02 -14.42
C TRP A 310 -21.44 9.99 -15.28
N SER A 311 -21.06 9.97 -16.56
CA SER A 311 -21.50 9.04 -17.58
C SER A 311 -20.82 7.67 -17.42
N GLU A 312 -21.65 6.65 -17.58
CA GLU A 312 -21.34 5.22 -17.58
C GLU A 312 -20.19 4.82 -18.52
N THR A 313 -19.31 3.93 -18.05
CA THR A 313 -18.56 3.01 -18.92
C THR A 313 -18.71 1.59 -18.37
N ALA A 314 -19.69 0.87 -18.91
CA ALA A 314 -19.94 -0.53 -18.64
C ALA A 314 -18.97 -1.38 -19.48
N ASN A 315 -18.07 -2.15 -18.84
CA ASN A 315 -17.27 -3.18 -19.55
C ASN A 315 -16.76 -4.34 -18.67
N TRP A 316 -17.46 -4.69 -17.59
CA TRP A 316 -17.16 -5.91 -16.83
C TRP A 316 -18.36 -6.87 -16.89
N ARG A 317 -18.30 -7.82 -17.82
CA ARG A 317 -19.10 -9.06 -17.74
C ARG A 317 -18.15 -10.22 -17.39
N ARG A 318 -18.55 -11.00 -16.39
CA ARG A 318 -17.81 -12.16 -15.86
C ARG A 318 -17.50 -13.21 -16.94
N PRO A 319 -16.41 -13.99 -16.77
CA PRO A 319 -16.26 -15.27 -17.46
C PRO A 319 -17.21 -16.33 -16.88
N PRO A 320 -17.66 -17.31 -17.68
CA PRO A 320 -18.45 -18.44 -17.21
C PRO A 320 -17.60 -19.35 -16.30
N ALA A 321 -18.22 -19.84 -15.23
CA ALA A 321 -17.64 -20.86 -14.37
C ALA A 321 -17.57 -22.20 -15.13
N SER A 322 -16.39 -22.80 -15.18
CA SER A 322 -16.18 -24.22 -15.47
C SER A 322 -15.28 -24.82 -14.42
#